data_AF-A0A2I0QZE1-F1
#
_entry.id   AF-A0A2I0QZE1-F1
#
_cell.length_a   1.000
_cell.length_b   1.000
_cell.length_c   1.000
_cell.angle_alpha   90.00
_cell.angle_beta   90.00
_cell.angle_gamma   90.00
#
_symmetry.space_group_name_H-M   'P 1'
#
loop_
_entity.id
_entity.type
_entity.pdbx_description
1 polymer ?
#
loop_
_entity_poly.entity_id
_entity_poly.type
_entity_poly.pdbx_seq_one_letter_code
_entity_poly.pdbx_strand_id
1 'polypeptide(L)'
;MQKTIFFLLFLFGLTMNGFSQGNPSTNWSDNTDTQWYSAQSTDLTINSAEELAGLAELTANGNDFSGVTITLTSDIDLSAHLWSPIGVDDAQPFSGTFDGAGFTISNVIIDMPTSSMIGCDLGVELSAL
;
A
#
# COMPACT_ATOMS: atom_id res chain seq x y z
N MET A 1 -0.64 -48.25 26.08
CA MET A 1 -1.67 -48.20 25.02
C MET A 1 -2.48 -46.93 25.19
N GLN A 2 -2.30 -45.93 24.32
CA GLN A 2 -3.31 -44.90 24.07
C GLN A 2 -3.27 -44.60 22.57
N LYS A 3 -4.44 -44.72 21.97
CA LYS A 3 -4.70 -44.91 20.54
C LYS A 3 -4.76 -43.55 19.84
N THR A 4 -4.09 -43.44 18.71
CA THR A 4 -4.31 -42.40 17.71
C THR A 4 -5.76 -42.42 17.24
N ILE A 5 -6.47 -41.29 17.35
CA ILE A 5 -7.71 -41.00 16.59
C ILE A 5 -7.62 -39.54 16.13
N PHE A 6 -7.26 -39.38 14.86
CA PHE A 6 -7.66 -38.25 14.03
C PHE A 6 -9.05 -38.58 13.49
N PHE A 7 -10.09 -37.87 13.90
CA PHE A 7 -11.36 -37.85 13.18
C PHE A 7 -12.04 -36.48 13.39
N LEU A 8 -11.90 -35.64 12.37
CA LEU A 8 -12.94 -34.79 11.81
C LEU A 8 -14.07 -34.34 12.76
N LEU A 9 -13.90 -33.16 13.34
CA LEU A 9 -14.99 -32.26 13.66
C LEU A 9 -14.92 -31.07 12.70
N PHE A 10 -15.22 -31.37 11.43
CA PHE A 10 -15.61 -30.35 10.46
C PHE A 10 -17.03 -29.93 10.84
N LEU A 11 -17.14 -29.04 11.84
CA LEU A 11 -18.40 -28.37 12.17
C LEU A 11 -18.64 -27.30 11.11
N PHE A 12 -19.04 -27.74 9.91
CA PHE A 12 -19.52 -26.88 8.83
C PHE A 12 -20.91 -26.40 9.22
N GLY A 13 -20.98 -25.22 9.85
CA GLY A 13 -22.26 -24.67 10.29
C GLY A 13 -22.17 -23.55 11.30
N LEU A 14 -21.42 -22.50 11.00
CA LEU A 14 -21.73 -21.17 11.50
C LEU A 14 -21.74 -20.22 10.30
N THR A 15 -22.94 -20.04 9.76
CA THR A 15 -23.23 -18.94 8.83
C THR A 15 -23.02 -17.63 9.59
N MET A 16 -22.10 -16.80 9.14
CA MET A 16 -22.02 -15.40 9.57
C MET A 16 -21.77 -14.54 8.34
N ASN A 17 -22.88 -14.05 7.80
CA ASN A 17 -23.13 -12.70 7.28
C ASN A 17 -22.28 -12.21 6.11
N GLY A 18 -22.95 -11.56 5.15
CA GLY A 18 -22.36 -11.03 3.94
C GLY A 18 -21.03 -10.33 4.18
N PHE A 19 -19.97 -10.88 3.57
CA PHE A 19 -18.77 -10.13 3.31
C PHE A 19 -19.14 -9.03 2.32
N SER A 20 -19.55 -7.88 2.83
CA SER A 20 -18.99 -6.68 2.24
C SER A 20 -17.51 -6.79 2.57
N GLN A 21 -16.66 -7.12 1.60
CA GLN A 21 -15.23 -6.83 1.71
C GLN A 21 -15.17 -5.30 1.81
N GLY A 22 -15.33 -4.76 3.02
CA GLY A 22 -15.14 -3.35 3.26
C GLY A 22 -13.71 -3.01 2.90
N ASN A 23 -13.47 -1.75 2.51
CA ASN A 23 -12.11 -1.25 2.36
C ASN A 23 -11.29 -1.64 3.61
N PRO A 24 -9.99 -1.95 3.45
CA PRO A 24 -9.13 -2.27 4.59
C PRO A 24 -9.17 -1.13 5.61
N SER A 25 -9.11 -1.48 6.89
CA SER A 25 -9.15 -0.52 8.01
C SER A 25 -7.77 -0.28 8.65
N THR A 26 -6.71 -0.82 8.05
CA THR A 26 -5.32 -0.75 8.50
C THR A 26 -4.42 -0.19 7.39
N ASN A 27 -3.24 0.31 7.71
CA ASN A 27 -2.36 1.00 6.76
C ASN A 27 -1.08 0.21 6.46
N TRP A 28 -0.57 0.36 5.23
CA TRP A 28 0.72 -0.17 4.83
C TRP A 28 1.89 0.48 5.61
N SER A 29 1.72 1.72 6.08
CA SER A 29 2.70 2.41 6.93
C SER A 29 2.97 1.70 8.27
N ASP A 30 2.06 0.84 8.72
CA ASP A 30 2.23 0.04 9.94
C ASP A 30 2.82 -1.35 9.66
N ASN A 31 2.99 -1.71 8.37
CA ASN A 31 3.35 -3.06 7.89
C ASN A 31 4.45 -2.95 6.82
N THR A 32 5.57 -2.34 7.17
CA THR A 32 6.69 -2.09 6.25
C THR A 32 7.85 -3.05 6.46
N ASP A 33 8.60 -3.32 5.39
CA ASP A 33 9.93 -3.94 5.44
C ASP A 33 10.94 -3.03 4.74
N THR A 34 11.96 -2.59 5.48
CA THR A 34 13.06 -1.74 5.00
C THR A 34 14.41 -2.45 5.01
N GLN A 35 14.47 -3.74 5.36
CA GLN A 35 15.74 -4.48 5.50
C GLN A 35 16.45 -4.72 4.16
N TRP A 36 15.73 -4.64 3.04
CA TRP A 36 16.29 -4.72 1.69
C TRP A 36 17.11 -3.48 1.29
N TYR A 37 16.92 -2.34 1.96
CA TYR A 37 17.55 -1.08 1.60
C TYR A 37 19.01 -1.00 2.09
N SER A 38 19.86 -0.47 1.22
CA SER A 38 21.23 -0.07 1.56
C SER A 38 21.61 1.21 0.83
N ALA A 39 21.99 2.23 1.59
CA ALA A 39 22.37 3.56 1.07
C ALA A 39 23.61 3.55 0.14
N GLN A 40 24.31 2.42 0.01
CA GLN A 40 25.47 2.28 -0.87
C GLN A 40 25.14 1.61 -2.21
N SER A 41 23.91 1.11 -2.37
CA SER A 41 23.49 0.39 -3.56
C SER A 41 22.78 1.33 -4.53
N THR A 42 23.10 1.21 -5.81
CA THR A 42 22.42 1.91 -6.91
C THR A 42 21.35 1.07 -7.57
N ASP A 43 21.29 -0.22 -7.25
CA ASP A 43 20.37 -1.19 -7.83
C ASP A 43 19.76 -2.01 -6.70
N LEU A 44 18.45 -1.90 -6.54
CA LEU A 44 17.68 -2.55 -5.48
C LEU A 44 16.47 -3.27 -6.09
N THR A 45 15.98 -4.29 -5.39
CA THR A 45 14.86 -5.11 -5.85
C THR A 45 13.76 -5.19 -4.80
N ILE A 46 12.51 -5.21 -5.27
CA ILE A 46 11.32 -5.40 -4.44
C ILE A 46 10.57 -6.63 -4.97
N ASN A 47 10.13 -7.49 -4.06
CA ASN A 47 9.40 -8.73 -4.32
C ASN A 47 8.14 -8.90 -3.44
N SER A 48 7.87 -7.96 -2.52
CA SER A 48 6.72 -8.04 -1.62
C SER A 48 6.05 -6.68 -1.40
N ALA A 49 4.83 -6.74 -0.88
CA ALA A 49 4.04 -5.55 -0.59
C ALA A 49 4.62 -4.76 0.60
N GLU A 50 5.16 -5.46 1.59
CA GLU A 50 5.83 -4.89 2.76
C GLU A 50 7.10 -4.13 2.35
N GLU A 51 7.89 -4.67 1.42
CA GLU A 51 9.08 -3.99 0.88
C GLU A 51 8.70 -2.72 0.09
N LEU A 52 7.63 -2.79 -0.72
CA LEU A 52 7.09 -1.62 -1.44
C LEU A 52 6.55 -0.55 -0.46
N ALA A 53 5.91 -0.97 0.62
CA ALA A 53 5.51 -0.07 1.70
C ALA A 53 6.74 0.53 2.42
N GLY A 54 7.81 -0.25 2.58
CA GLY A 54 9.09 0.23 3.09
C GLY A 54 9.74 1.28 2.19
N LEU A 55 9.59 1.20 0.87
CA LEU A 55 10.01 2.28 -0.05
C LEU A 55 9.26 3.58 0.26
N ALA A 56 7.94 3.52 0.45
CA ALA A 56 7.16 4.70 0.82
C ALA A 56 7.63 5.31 2.15
N GLU A 57 7.88 4.46 3.15
CA GLU A 57 8.41 4.90 4.46
C GLU A 57 9.80 5.55 4.33
N LEU A 58 10.72 4.95 3.58
CA LEU A 58 12.07 5.49 3.42
C LEU A 58 12.06 6.85 2.71
N THR A 59 11.19 7.02 1.72
CA THR A 59 11.00 8.31 1.03
C THR A 59 10.36 9.34 1.94
N ALA A 60 9.34 8.99 2.72
CA ALA A 60 8.74 9.89 3.71
C ALA A 60 9.75 10.34 4.80
N ASN A 61 10.81 9.57 5.02
CA ASN A 61 11.89 9.86 5.96
C ASN A 61 13.13 10.50 5.32
N GLY A 62 13.05 11.02 4.09
CA GLY A 62 14.11 11.83 3.47
C GLY A 62 15.04 11.12 2.50
N ASN A 63 14.81 9.84 2.20
CA ASN A 63 15.57 9.16 1.16
C ASN A 63 14.91 9.41 -0.20
N ASP A 64 15.50 10.27 -1.02
CA ASP A 64 14.97 10.60 -2.33
C ASP A 64 15.27 9.54 -3.41
N PHE A 65 16.16 8.58 -3.13
CA PHE A 65 16.61 7.54 -4.07
C PHE A 65 17.21 8.08 -5.36
N SER A 66 17.74 9.31 -5.36
CA SER A 66 18.37 9.90 -6.54
C SER A 66 19.53 9.04 -7.06
N GLY A 67 19.46 8.67 -8.34
CA GLY A 67 20.45 7.80 -8.99
C GLY A 67 20.35 6.31 -8.64
N VAL A 68 19.32 5.90 -7.90
CA VAL A 68 19.03 4.49 -7.59
C VAL A 68 17.95 3.95 -8.52
N THR A 69 18.13 2.73 -9.00
CA THR A 69 17.13 1.94 -9.72
C THR A 69 16.52 0.90 -8.78
N ILE A 70 15.19 0.91 -8.68
CA ILE A 70 14.41 -0.06 -7.92
C ILE A 70 13.60 -0.89 -8.90
N THR A 71 13.82 -2.20 -8.89
CA THR A 71 13.21 -3.13 -9.86
C THR A 71 12.26 -4.11 -9.19
N LEU A 72 11.05 -4.28 -9.73
CA LEU A 72 10.16 -5.35 -9.28
C LEU A 72 10.64 -6.72 -9.76
N THR A 73 10.46 -7.73 -8.91
CA THR A 73 10.82 -9.13 -9.24
C THR A 73 9.65 -10.11 -9.07
N SER A 74 8.47 -9.60 -8.73
CA SER A 74 7.21 -10.33 -8.59
C SER A 74 6.02 -9.37 -8.73
N ASP A 75 4.83 -9.93 -8.97
CA ASP A 75 3.57 -9.17 -8.85
C ASP A 75 3.29 -8.83 -7.39
N ILE A 76 2.79 -7.61 -7.15
CA ILE A 76 2.49 -7.07 -5.82
C ILE A 76 0.98 -6.83 -5.70
N ASP A 77 0.38 -7.37 -4.64
CA ASP A 77 -1.02 -7.14 -4.27
C ASP A 77 -1.09 -6.28 -3.00
N LEU A 78 -1.65 -5.08 -3.12
CA LEU A 78 -1.78 -4.12 -2.02
C LEU A 78 -3.14 -4.14 -1.32
N SER A 79 -4.01 -5.12 -1.62
CA SER A 79 -5.39 -5.19 -1.09
C SER A 79 -5.50 -5.31 0.42
N ALA A 80 -4.43 -5.73 1.10
CA ALA A 80 -4.44 -5.99 2.54
C ALA A 80 -4.63 -4.71 3.39
N HIS A 81 -4.12 -3.57 2.92
CA HIS A 81 -4.05 -2.33 3.69
C HIS A 81 -4.28 -1.09 2.83
N LEU A 82 -4.61 0.02 3.47
CA LEU A 82 -4.66 1.33 2.85
C LEU A 82 -3.25 1.77 2.44
N TRP A 83 -3.14 2.26 1.22
CA TRP A 83 -1.91 2.67 0.59
C TRP A 83 -1.62 4.16 0.87
N SER A 84 -0.40 4.43 1.34
CA SER A 84 0.18 5.77 1.42
C SER A 84 1.08 5.99 0.20
N PRO A 85 0.88 7.07 -0.59
CA PRO A 85 1.72 7.34 -1.76
C PRO A 85 3.21 7.44 -1.43
N ILE A 86 4.04 6.98 -2.37
CA ILE A 86 5.49 7.21 -2.33
C ILE A 86 5.74 8.63 -2.82
N GLY A 87 6.46 9.43 -2.02
CA GLY A 87 6.72 10.83 -2.33
C GLY A 87 5.51 11.72 -2.03
N VAL A 88 5.32 12.04 -0.75
CA VAL A 88 4.08 12.68 -0.26
C VAL A 88 3.97 14.16 -0.61
N ASP A 89 5.10 14.84 -0.77
CA ASP A 89 5.17 16.27 -1.12
C ASP A 89 6.53 16.64 -1.72
N ASP A 90 6.69 17.91 -2.11
CA ASP A 90 7.93 18.45 -2.69
C ASP A 90 9.12 18.43 -1.70
N ALA A 91 8.88 18.31 -0.40
CA ALA A 91 9.94 18.22 0.61
C ALA A 91 10.46 16.79 0.76
N GLN A 92 9.66 15.79 0.43
CA GLN A 92 9.99 14.36 0.52
C GLN A 92 9.73 13.65 -0.83
N PRO A 93 10.40 14.04 -1.94
CA PRO A 93 10.12 13.47 -3.26
C PRO A 93 10.79 12.10 -3.44
N PHE A 94 10.19 11.25 -4.29
CA PHE A 94 10.90 10.12 -4.89
C PHE A 94 11.53 10.55 -6.21
N SER A 95 12.85 10.41 -6.30
CA SER A 95 13.71 10.83 -7.43
C SER A 95 14.53 9.68 -8.03
N GLY A 96 14.20 8.43 -7.69
CA GLY A 96 14.81 7.24 -8.26
C GLY A 96 14.18 6.79 -9.58
N THR A 97 14.74 5.74 -10.17
CA THR A 97 14.12 5.02 -11.29
C THR A 97 13.34 3.83 -10.75
N PHE A 98 12.05 3.74 -11.04
CA PHE A 98 11.23 2.59 -10.69
C PHE A 98 10.94 1.77 -11.94
N ASP A 99 11.52 0.57 -12.03
CA ASP A 99 11.34 -0.37 -13.13
C ASP A 99 10.40 -1.52 -12.72
N GLY A 100 9.22 -1.57 -13.34
CA GLY A 100 8.26 -2.65 -13.09
C GLY A 100 8.70 -4.00 -13.65
N ALA A 101 9.68 -4.06 -14.57
CA ALA A 101 10.21 -5.28 -15.18
C ALA A 101 9.16 -6.26 -15.75
N GLY A 102 7.97 -5.76 -16.11
CA GLY A 102 6.83 -6.56 -16.59
C GLY A 102 5.91 -7.14 -15.52
N PHE A 103 6.19 -6.88 -14.24
CA PHE A 103 5.32 -7.21 -13.11
C PHE A 103 4.31 -6.10 -12.84
N THR A 104 3.25 -6.46 -12.12
CA THR A 104 2.11 -5.59 -11.82
C THR A 104 2.03 -5.25 -10.34
N ILE A 105 1.57 -4.03 -10.05
CA ILE A 105 1.09 -3.65 -8.73
C ILE A 105 -0.43 -3.53 -8.84
N SER A 106 -1.14 -4.23 -7.98
CA SER A 106 -2.60 -4.39 -8.07
C SER A 106 -3.30 -4.05 -6.76
N ASN A 107 -4.60 -3.79 -6.86
CA ASN A 107 -5.51 -3.56 -5.73
C ASN A 107 -5.05 -2.44 -4.78
N VAL A 108 -4.52 -1.36 -5.33
CA VAL A 108 -4.17 -0.14 -4.58
C VAL A 108 -5.46 0.50 -4.05
N ILE A 109 -5.57 0.66 -2.73
CA ILE A 109 -6.70 1.32 -2.08
C ILE A 109 -6.18 2.52 -1.30
N ILE A 110 -6.55 3.73 -1.72
CA ILE A 110 -6.16 4.98 -1.05
C ILE A 110 -7.39 5.53 -0.35
N ASP A 111 -7.26 5.88 0.93
CA ASP A 111 -8.30 6.64 1.63
C ASP A 111 -8.13 8.14 1.30
N MET A 112 -8.97 8.63 0.40
CA MET A 112 -9.05 10.07 0.11
C MET A 112 -10.23 10.65 0.90
N PRO A 113 -9.99 11.40 2.00
CA PRO A 113 -11.09 12.07 2.69
C PRO A 113 -11.78 13.04 1.73
N THR A 114 -13.09 12.90 1.58
CA THR A 114 -13.94 13.68 0.66
C THR A 114 -13.98 15.18 0.96
N SER A 115 -13.39 15.62 2.07
CA SER A 115 -13.31 17.04 2.46
C SER A 115 -12.39 17.88 1.57
N SER A 116 -11.51 17.27 0.77
CA SER A 116 -10.65 18.01 -0.16
C SER A 116 -11.38 18.51 -1.43
N MET A 117 -12.65 18.15 -1.63
CA MET A 117 -13.47 18.65 -2.75
C MET A 117 -14.46 19.76 -2.37
N ILE A 118 -14.43 20.28 -1.14
CA ILE A 118 -15.25 21.45 -0.72
C ILE A 118 -14.49 22.76 -1.04
N GLY A 119 -13.89 22.83 -2.23
CA GLY A 119 -13.22 24.00 -2.78
C GLY A 119 -13.74 24.39 -4.17
N CYS A 120 -14.76 23.70 -4.67
CA CYS A 120 -15.44 24.04 -5.92
C CYS A 120 -16.91 24.40 -5.66
N ASP A 121 -17.20 25.15 -4.59
CA ASP A 121 -18.41 25.97 -4.58
C ASP A 121 -18.08 27.25 -5.36
N LEU A 122 -18.25 27.16 -6.67
CA LEU A 122 -18.30 28.31 -7.55
C LEU A 122 -19.37 29.25 -6.99
N GLY A 123 -18.95 30.43 -6.57
CA GLY A 123 -19.87 31.53 -6.27
C GLY A 123 -20.82 31.75 -7.45
N VAL A 124 -22.05 31.27 -7.32
CA VAL A 124 -23.19 31.79 -8.04
C VAL A 124 -23.87 32.77 -7.09
N GLU A 125 -23.58 34.05 -7.28
CA GLU A 125 -24.39 35.11 -6.73
C GLU A 125 -25.82 34.94 -7.27
N LEU A 126 -26.73 34.52 -6.40
CA LEU A 126 -28.14 34.74 -6.65
C LEU A 126 -28.40 36.21 -6.29
N SER A 127 -28.36 37.08 -7.29
CA SER A 127 -28.94 38.42 -7.18
C SER A 127 -30.43 38.26 -6.86
N ALA A 128 -30.77 38.46 -5.59
CA ALA A 128 -32.14 38.70 -5.19
C ALA A 128 -32.52 40.11 -5.66
N LEU A 129 -33.61 40.14 -6.44
CA LEU A 129 -34.32 41.28 -7.03
C LEU A 129 -34.41 42.54 -6.14
#